data_AF-A0A2M7KRI3-F1
#
_entry.id   AF-A0A2M7KRI3-F1
#
_cell.length_a   1.000
_cell.length_b   1.000
_cell.length_c   1.000
_cell.angle_alpha   90.00
_cell.angle_beta   90.00
_cell.angle_gamma   90.00
#
_symmetry.space_group_name_H-M   'P 1'
#
loop_
_entity.id
_entity.type
_entity.pdbx_description
1 polymer ?
#
loop_
_entity_poly.entity_id
_entity_poly.type
_entity_poly.pdbx_seq_one_letter_code
_entity_poly.pdbx_strand_id
1 'polypeptide(L)'
;MDELEDELFGSEDTELKPPQSAIQALLEGVDRRALLDVLKRSKETTSRLFRGFKVGGGALANPLVRQRLAEEIESEESLRNDLLATWREHAAELCARIAGVSVGSLRTQLPGFVEEWGGGAVWLSLAGDPRKTAARLLRQKGVDWAQPGPRKAVGSEEPAQSGTPPEPKPLPGPTKADAALLKEREELRTRNAALSRDVTRYRSVRDQAQSEVEKWQRECRAARTQLSKLQDENHQAARQLARCERKLERLEQENERLEREVRRLRREHPQPPESAPRSEVQVVVPPPSVPRQPARVKAASRVPGLVWQDGPRRFSIPLQEVVKAVHLNNVSLVREWAHSLRGLGQTDREAFKLLREALARESEYCAHVLTKPTQGVVVDGSNVCHYERDRTGKAKLQNLLAARDELRERRFFPILIQADASLPYQIDEPAKLTELVERGEICLVAAGTSADDQITRVARDEGYYVVTNDRGLTQAIDPELELPVIAYSIEQGYFYCHEL
;
A
#
# COMPACT_ATOMS: atom_id res chain seq x y z
N MET A 1 -46.17 17.45 -27.01
CA MET A 1 -44.93 18.05 -26.47
C MET A 1 -44.27 17.10 -25.48
N ASP A 2 -45.01 16.42 -24.60
CA ASP A 2 -44.46 15.44 -23.65
C ASP A 2 -43.77 14.22 -24.30
N GLU A 3 -44.23 13.74 -25.46
CA GLU A 3 -43.60 12.59 -26.16
C GLU A 3 -42.25 12.93 -26.83
N LEU A 4 -42.00 14.20 -27.16
CA LEU A 4 -40.73 14.65 -27.75
C LEU A 4 -39.66 14.98 -26.69
N GLU A 5 -40.07 15.16 -25.43
CA GLU A 5 -39.11 15.34 -24.33
C GLU A 5 -38.54 14.00 -23.83
N ASP A 6 -39.30 12.90 -23.90
CA ASP A 6 -38.82 11.58 -23.46
C ASP A 6 -37.72 10.98 -24.37
N GLU A 7 -37.62 11.39 -25.65
CA GLU A 7 -36.51 11.00 -26.53
C GLU A 7 -35.22 11.80 -26.29
N LEU A 8 -35.30 13.02 -25.77
CA LEU A 8 -34.14 13.88 -25.49
C LEU A 8 -33.44 13.54 -24.17
N PHE A 9 -34.14 12.85 -23.26
CA PHE A 9 -33.63 12.40 -21.97
C PHE A 9 -33.68 10.88 -21.91
N GLY A 10 -32.80 10.23 -22.69
CA GLY A 10 -32.74 8.78 -22.88
C GLY A 10 -33.11 7.95 -21.65
N SER A 11 -33.88 6.89 -21.91
CA SER A 11 -34.47 5.92 -20.96
C SER A 11 -33.46 5.07 -20.18
N GLU A 12 -32.23 5.55 -20.01
CA GLU A 12 -31.30 4.95 -19.08
C GLU A 12 -31.78 5.28 -17.66
N ASP A 13 -32.43 4.30 -17.03
CA ASP A 13 -32.58 4.13 -15.58
C ASP A 13 -31.19 3.99 -14.92
N THR A 14 -30.31 4.96 -15.17
CA THR A 14 -29.08 5.14 -14.41
C THR A 14 -29.49 5.56 -13.02
N GLU A 15 -29.31 4.63 -12.09
CA GLU A 15 -29.53 4.81 -10.66
C GLU A 15 -28.83 6.10 -10.20
N LEU A 16 -29.64 7.09 -9.82
CA LEU A 16 -29.16 8.41 -9.39
C LEU A 16 -28.46 8.25 -8.04
N LYS A 17 -27.13 8.18 -8.06
CA LYS A 17 -26.34 8.15 -6.82
C LYS A 17 -26.49 9.49 -6.09
N PRO A 18 -26.83 9.48 -4.78
CA PRO A 18 -26.91 10.70 -4.00
C PRO A 18 -25.52 11.36 -3.93
N PRO A 19 -25.42 12.69 -4.10
CA PRO A 19 -24.16 13.38 -3.86
C PRO A 19 -23.78 13.30 -2.38
N GLN A 20 -22.49 13.44 -2.07
CA GLN A 20 -21.98 13.37 -0.68
C GLN A 20 -22.69 14.34 0.26
N SER A 21 -23.07 15.52 -0.24
CA SER A 21 -23.84 16.53 0.52
C SER A 21 -25.24 16.05 0.90
N ALA A 22 -25.89 15.24 0.05
CA ALA A 22 -27.18 14.62 0.36
C ALA A 22 -27.02 13.54 1.42
N ILE A 23 -25.98 12.70 1.36
CA ILE A 23 -25.68 11.72 2.41
C ILE A 23 -25.40 12.43 3.74
N GLN A 24 -24.65 13.53 3.72
CA GLN A 24 -24.40 14.32 4.91
C GLN A 24 -25.67 14.95 5.47
N ALA A 25 -26.52 15.54 4.63
CA ALA A 25 -27.80 16.11 5.03
C ALA A 25 -28.76 15.04 5.60
N LEU A 26 -28.73 13.83 5.06
CA LEU A 26 -29.47 12.69 5.58
C LEU A 26 -29.01 12.34 7.00
N LEU A 27 -27.70 12.26 7.22
CA LEU A 27 -27.13 11.93 8.52
C LEU A 27 -27.24 13.05 9.57
N GLU A 28 -27.31 14.31 9.15
CA GLU A 28 -27.46 15.46 10.03
C GLU A 28 -28.94 15.76 10.36
N GLY A 29 -29.85 15.44 9.44
CA GLY A 29 -31.29 15.72 9.58
C GLY A 29 -32.08 14.65 10.32
N VAL A 30 -31.56 13.42 10.45
CA VAL A 30 -32.21 12.35 11.23
C VAL A 30 -31.77 12.40 12.69
N ASP A 31 -32.73 12.39 13.61
CA ASP A 31 -32.42 12.28 15.05
C ASP A 31 -31.57 11.02 15.34
N ARG A 32 -30.57 11.14 16.21
CA ARG A 32 -29.61 10.06 16.47
C ARG A 32 -30.27 8.79 17.03
N ARG A 33 -31.38 8.93 17.76
CA ARG A 33 -32.13 7.79 18.30
C ARG A 33 -32.90 7.12 17.17
N ALA A 34 -33.59 7.89 16.34
CA ALA A 34 -34.27 7.37 15.16
C ALA A 34 -33.29 6.66 14.20
N LEU A 35 -32.12 7.26 13.97
CA LEU A 35 -31.04 6.67 13.18
C LEU A 35 -30.58 5.33 13.76
N LEU A 36 -30.38 5.26 15.08
CA LEU A 36 -29.98 4.02 15.75
C LEU A 36 -31.07 2.94 15.67
N ASP A 37 -32.34 3.33 15.73
CA ASP A 37 -33.46 2.39 15.65
C ASP A 37 -33.62 1.82 14.24
N VAL A 38 -33.36 2.60 13.18
CA VAL A 38 -33.25 2.08 11.81
C VAL A 38 -32.10 1.08 11.70
N LEU A 39 -30.90 1.45 12.16
CA LEU A 39 -29.72 0.59 12.06
C LEU A 39 -29.90 -0.76 12.76
N LYS A 40 -30.55 -0.77 13.93
CA LYS A 40 -30.80 -1.99 14.71
C LYS A 40 -31.69 -3.02 14.00
N ARG A 41 -32.43 -2.64 12.96
CA ARG A 41 -33.22 -3.58 12.15
C ARG A 41 -32.33 -4.53 11.36
N SER A 42 -31.12 -4.10 10.98
CA SER A 42 -30.10 -4.95 10.36
C SER A 42 -28.95 -5.22 11.34
N LYS A 43 -28.95 -6.44 11.90
CA LYS A 43 -27.89 -6.89 12.83
C LYS A 43 -26.52 -6.90 12.16
N GLU A 44 -26.46 -7.26 10.89
CA GLU A 44 -25.23 -7.32 10.10
C GLU A 44 -24.64 -5.92 9.88
N THR A 45 -25.47 -4.99 9.39
CA THR A 45 -25.08 -3.59 9.17
C THR A 45 -24.66 -2.94 10.48
N THR A 46 -25.41 -3.12 11.56
CA THR A 46 -25.01 -2.65 12.91
C THR A 46 -23.65 -3.21 13.34
N SER A 47 -23.40 -4.51 13.15
CA SER A 47 -22.14 -5.13 13.56
C SER A 47 -20.94 -4.64 12.75
N ARG A 48 -21.13 -4.35 11.46
CA ARG A 48 -20.10 -3.78 10.58
C ARG A 48 -19.77 -2.34 10.95
N LEU A 49 -20.79 -1.49 11.08
CA LEU A 49 -20.64 -0.07 11.39
C LEU A 49 -19.94 0.17 12.73
N PHE A 50 -20.42 -0.50 13.78
CA PHE A 50 -19.94 -0.30 15.15
C PHE A 50 -18.79 -1.24 15.53
N ARG A 51 -18.10 -1.89 14.58
CA ARG A 51 -16.94 -2.73 14.89
C ARG A 51 -15.87 -1.89 15.62
N GLY A 52 -15.59 -2.26 16.87
CA GLY A 52 -14.68 -1.55 17.77
C GLY A 52 -15.31 -0.44 18.60
N PHE A 53 -16.63 -0.25 18.52
CA PHE A 53 -17.38 0.79 19.25
C PHE A 53 -18.56 0.17 20.00
N LYS A 54 -18.89 0.74 21.16
CA LYS A 54 -20.13 0.40 21.84
C LYS A 54 -21.32 0.94 21.04
N VAL A 55 -22.25 0.06 20.64
CA VAL A 55 -23.44 0.45 19.87
C VAL A 55 -24.27 1.45 20.68
N GLY A 56 -24.45 2.66 20.15
CA GLY A 56 -25.19 3.73 20.82
C GLY A 56 -25.12 5.07 20.09
N GLY A 57 -25.99 6.01 20.48
CA GLY A 57 -26.06 7.34 19.85
C GLY A 57 -24.77 8.16 19.97
N GLY A 58 -23.96 7.93 21.01
CA GLY A 58 -22.65 8.56 21.16
C GLY A 58 -21.63 8.08 20.12
N ALA A 59 -21.67 6.80 19.73
CA ALA A 59 -20.77 6.26 18.70
C ALA A 59 -21.10 6.81 17.31
N LEU A 60 -22.36 7.17 17.03
CA LEU A 60 -22.76 7.84 15.78
C LEU A 60 -22.18 9.26 15.64
N ALA A 61 -21.68 9.87 16.73
CA ALA A 61 -20.94 11.13 16.65
C ALA A 61 -19.48 10.94 16.22
N ASN A 62 -18.95 9.70 16.29
CA ASN A 62 -17.58 9.41 15.93
C ASN A 62 -17.37 9.53 14.40
N PRO A 63 -16.35 10.27 13.92
CA PRO A 63 -16.11 10.45 12.49
C PRO A 63 -15.96 9.15 11.70
N LEU A 64 -15.31 8.14 12.27
CA LEU A 64 -15.08 6.85 11.62
C LEU A 64 -16.37 6.06 11.44
N VAL A 65 -17.26 6.10 12.44
CA VAL A 65 -18.57 5.44 12.37
C VAL A 65 -19.45 6.15 11.34
N ARG A 66 -19.41 7.48 11.28
CA ARG A 66 -20.15 8.26 10.26
C ARG A 66 -19.64 7.99 8.85
N GLN A 67 -18.34 7.87 8.67
CA GLN A 67 -17.75 7.51 7.38
C GLN A 67 -18.23 6.12 6.93
N ARG A 68 -18.14 5.10 7.79
CA ARG A 68 -18.63 3.75 7.48
C ARG A 68 -20.13 3.75 7.16
N LEU A 69 -20.90 4.56 7.87
CA LEU A 69 -22.34 4.69 7.65
C LEU A 69 -22.64 5.34 6.29
N ALA A 70 -21.86 6.34 5.89
CA ALA A 70 -21.97 6.93 4.55
C ALA A 70 -21.67 5.89 3.45
N GLU A 71 -20.58 5.12 3.61
CA GLU A 71 -20.22 4.03 2.69
C GLU A 71 -21.34 2.98 2.59
N GLU A 72 -21.95 2.61 3.72
CA GLU A 72 -23.02 1.62 3.72
C GLU A 72 -24.32 2.14 3.08
N ILE A 73 -24.64 3.43 3.23
CA ILE A 73 -25.78 4.07 2.55
C ILE A 73 -25.60 4.08 1.02
N GLU A 74 -24.35 4.19 0.55
CA GLU A 74 -24.04 4.09 -0.87
C GLU A 74 -24.20 2.66 -1.40
N SER A 75 -23.83 1.65 -0.60
CA SER A 75 -23.85 0.25 -1.03
C SER A 75 -25.18 -0.47 -0.80
N GLU A 76 -25.95 -0.08 0.20
CA GLU A 76 -27.15 -0.80 0.66
C GLU A 76 -28.42 0.04 0.43
N GLU A 77 -29.14 -0.27 -0.66
CA GLU A 77 -30.36 0.45 -1.06
C GLU A 77 -31.49 0.38 -0.02
N SER A 78 -31.68 -0.77 0.64
CA SER A 78 -32.67 -0.92 1.71
C SER A 78 -32.44 0.05 2.86
N LEU A 79 -31.19 0.14 3.34
CA LEU A 79 -30.81 1.06 4.39
C LEU A 79 -31.05 2.52 3.97
N ARG A 80 -30.64 2.86 2.74
CA ARG A 80 -30.85 4.19 2.17
C ARG A 80 -32.32 4.58 2.17
N ASN A 81 -33.21 3.67 1.75
CA ASN A 81 -34.64 3.91 1.70
C ASN A 81 -35.27 4.07 3.09
N ASP A 82 -34.87 3.24 4.06
CA ASP A 82 -35.34 3.35 5.45
C ASP A 82 -34.93 4.68 6.10
N LEU A 83 -33.69 5.12 5.86
CA LEU A 83 -33.19 6.40 6.36
C LEU A 83 -33.88 7.57 5.69
N LEU A 84 -34.11 7.48 4.37
CA LEU A 84 -34.82 8.53 3.62
C LEU A 84 -36.26 8.68 4.12
N ALA A 85 -36.95 7.59 4.40
CA ALA A 85 -38.29 7.61 4.99
C ALA A 85 -38.28 8.31 6.36
N THR A 86 -37.34 7.93 7.23
CA THR A 86 -37.17 8.54 8.57
C THR A 86 -36.84 10.03 8.49
N TRP A 87 -36.00 10.42 7.53
CA TRP A 87 -35.62 11.82 7.32
C TRP A 87 -36.81 12.67 6.87
N ARG A 88 -37.69 12.16 6.00
CA ARG A 88 -38.88 12.88 5.52
C ARG A 88 -39.84 13.25 6.63
N GLU A 89 -39.99 12.39 7.63
CA GLU A 89 -40.82 12.69 8.81
C GLU A 89 -40.30 13.93 9.55
N HIS A 90 -38.98 14.09 9.62
CA HIS A 90 -38.33 15.23 10.28
C HIS A 90 -38.27 16.48 9.38
N ALA A 91 -38.18 16.29 8.06
CA ALA A 91 -38.16 17.35 7.05
C ALA A 91 -39.54 17.64 6.43
N ALA A 92 -40.63 17.35 7.16
CA ALA A 92 -42.00 17.40 6.65
C ALA A 92 -42.37 18.77 6.06
N GLU A 93 -41.90 19.87 6.67
CA GLU A 93 -42.15 21.23 6.18
C GLU A 93 -41.52 21.47 4.79
N LEU A 94 -40.26 21.11 4.61
CA LEU A 94 -39.55 21.25 3.34
C LEU A 94 -40.21 20.37 2.26
N CYS A 95 -40.52 19.11 2.60
CA CYS A 95 -41.23 18.20 1.71
C CYS A 95 -42.60 18.76 1.30
N ALA A 96 -43.37 19.33 2.24
CA ALA A 96 -44.67 19.95 1.95
C ALA A 96 -44.54 21.19 1.07
N ARG A 97 -43.53 22.05 1.30
CA ARG A 97 -43.27 23.23 0.47
C ARG A 97 -42.90 22.84 -0.96
N ILE A 98 -42.01 21.87 -1.14
CA ILE A 98 -41.63 21.37 -2.47
C ILE A 98 -42.85 20.74 -3.17
N ALA A 99 -43.63 19.93 -2.45
CA ALA A 99 -44.84 19.29 -2.98
C ALA A 99 -45.91 20.33 -3.42
N GLY A 100 -46.03 21.45 -2.71
CA GLY A 100 -46.98 22.52 -3.01
C GLY A 100 -46.62 23.42 -4.18
N VAL A 101 -45.36 23.41 -4.64
CA VAL A 101 -44.90 24.22 -5.78
C VAL A 101 -45.08 23.44 -7.08
N SER A 102 -45.65 24.07 -8.12
CA SER A 102 -45.78 23.45 -9.44
C SER A 102 -44.41 23.18 -10.06
N VAL A 103 -44.26 22.10 -10.84
CA VAL A 103 -42.95 21.69 -11.41
C VAL A 103 -42.29 22.81 -12.22
N GLY A 104 -43.08 23.59 -12.98
CA GLY A 104 -42.57 24.75 -13.74
C GLY A 104 -42.03 25.87 -12.85
N SER A 105 -42.64 26.11 -11.68
CA SER A 105 -42.18 27.09 -10.70
C SER A 105 -41.07 26.56 -9.81
N LEU A 106 -40.97 25.24 -9.65
CA LEU A 106 -39.95 24.61 -8.81
C LEU A 106 -38.56 24.94 -9.34
N ARG A 107 -38.38 24.91 -10.67
CA ARG A 107 -37.11 25.26 -11.33
C ARG A 107 -36.59 26.66 -10.97
N THR A 108 -37.48 27.65 -10.87
CA THR A 108 -37.09 29.03 -10.53
C THR A 108 -36.90 29.24 -9.03
N GLN A 109 -37.56 28.42 -8.20
CA GLN A 109 -37.48 28.51 -6.74
C GLN A 109 -36.37 27.63 -6.13
N LEU A 110 -35.83 26.66 -6.87
CA LEU A 110 -34.78 25.76 -6.40
C LEU A 110 -33.58 26.47 -5.77
N PRO A 111 -33.01 27.55 -6.36
CA PRO A 111 -31.91 28.27 -5.72
C PRO A 111 -32.28 28.81 -4.35
N GLY A 112 -33.50 29.33 -4.18
CA GLY A 112 -33.98 29.81 -2.88
C GLY A 112 -34.18 28.69 -1.86
N PHE A 113 -34.67 27.52 -2.28
CA PHE A 113 -34.73 26.35 -1.40
C PHE A 113 -33.34 25.85 -1.00
N VAL A 114 -32.37 25.83 -1.92
CA VAL A 114 -30.99 25.44 -1.64
C VAL A 114 -30.32 26.44 -0.71
N GLU A 115 -30.56 27.74 -0.89
CA GLU A 115 -30.08 28.78 0.01
C GLU A 115 -30.71 28.68 1.40
N GLU A 116 -31.99 28.32 1.50
CA GLU A 116 -32.70 28.26 2.79
C GLU A 116 -32.45 26.95 3.56
N TRP A 117 -32.33 25.81 2.87
CA TRP A 117 -32.28 24.47 3.49
C TRP A 117 -31.02 23.66 3.16
N GLY A 118 -30.19 24.12 2.23
CA GLY A 118 -29.00 23.41 1.75
C GLY A 118 -29.28 22.45 0.60
N GLY A 119 -28.26 22.28 -0.25
CA GLY A 119 -28.37 21.48 -1.47
C GLY A 119 -28.72 20.01 -1.19
N GLY A 120 -28.10 19.41 -0.16
CA GLY A 120 -28.37 18.03 0.21
C GLY A 120 -29.81 17.78 0.68
N ALA A 121 -30.40 18.68 1.47
CA ALA A 121 -31.77 18.52 1.96
C ALA A 121 -32.78 18.64 0.81
N VAL A 122 -32.62 19.64 -0.06
CA VAL A 122 -33.46 19.82 -1.24
C VAL A 122 -33.35 18.62 -2.19
N TRP A 123 -32.14 18.10 -2.37
CA TRP A 123 -31.90 16.89 -3.16
C TRP A 123 -32.71 15.70 -2.61
N LEU A 124 -32.64 15.44 -1.29
CA LEU A 124 -33.37 14.35 -0.64
C LEU A 124 -34.90 14.51 -0.74
N SER A 125 -35.40 15.74 -0.61
CA SER A 125 -36.84 16.01 -0.77
C SER A 125 -37.31 15.76 -2.19
N LEU A 126 -36.55 16.19 -3.20
CA LEU A 126 -36.88 15.90 -4.62
C LEU A 126 -36.76 14.41 -4.95
N ALA A 127 -35.78 13.72 -4.36
CA ALA A 127 -35.48 12.30 -4.64
C ALA A 127 -36.60 11.33 -4.24
N GLY A 128 -37.60 11.76 -3.48
CA GLY A 128 -38.88 11.03 -3.57
C GLY A 128 -40.07 11.89 -3.23
N ASP A 129 -40.07 13.04 -3.89
CA ASP A 129 -41.30 13.58 -4.42
C ASP A 129 -41.94 12.54 -5.37
N PRO A 130 -43.25 12.24 -5.25
CA PRO A 130 -43.91 11.24 -6.11
C PRO A 130 -44.01 11.68 -7.58
N ARG A 131 -43.78 12.95 -7.89
CA ARG A 131 -43.85 13.49 -9.26
C ARG A 131 -42.55 13.15 -9.99
N LYS A 132 -42.61 12.22 -10.96
CA LYS A 132 -41.45 11.84 -11.80
C LYS A 132 -40.71 13.05 -12.40
N THR A 133 -41.43 14.10 -12.74
CA THR A 133 -40.89 15.34 -13.31
C THR A 133 -40.08 16.17 -12.29
N ALA A 134 -40.38 16.08 -10.99
CA ALA A 134 -39.56 16.70 -9.94
C ALA A 134 -38.21 15.99 -9.80
N ALA A 135 -38.19 14.65 -9.88
CA ALA A 135 -36.95 13.86 -9.87
C ALA A 135 -36.04 14.17 -11.07
N ARG A 136 -36.62 14.51 -12.25
CA ARG A 136 -35.84 14.95 -13.42
C ARG A 136 -35.01 16.22 -13.15
N LEU A 137 -35.45 17.09 -12.24
CA LEU A 137 -34.70 18.30 -11.87
C LEU A 137 -33.37 17.98 -11.16
N LEU A 138 -33.22 16.79 -10.57
CA LEU A 138 -31.94 16.35 -9.99
C LEU A 138 -30.82 16.24 -11.03
N ARG A 139 -31.17 15.97 -12.29
CA ARG A 139 -30.23 15.87 -13.42
C ARG A 139 -29.92 17.22 -14.07
N GLN A 140 -30.57 18.30 -13.62
CA GLN A 140 -30.39 19.61 -14.23
C GLN A 140 -29.00 20.18 -13.90
N LYS A 141 -28.24 20.54 -14.93
CA LYS A 141 -26.98 21.27 -14.79
C LYS A 141 -27.23 22.67 -14.23
N GLY A 142 -26.39 23.11 -13.29
CA GLY A 142 -26.41 24.48 -12.74
C GLY A 142 -27.00 24.61 -11.33
N VAL A 143 -27.49 23.53 -10.72
CA VAL A 143 -27.82 23.53 -9.28
C VAL A 143 -26.63 22.95 -8.52
N ASP A 144 -26.05 23.75 -7.64
CA ASP A 144 -24.95 23.31 -6.78
C ASP A 144 -25.51 22.57 -5.55
N TRP A 145 -25.69 21.26 -5.71
CA TRP A 145 -26.14 20.39 -4.62
C TRP A 145 -25.14 20.29 -3.46
N ALA A 146 -23.90 20.75 -3.63
CA ALA A 146 -22.87 20.72 -2.58
C ALA A 146 -22.97 21.90 -1.61
N GLN A 147 -23.85 22.89 -1.87
CA GLN A 147 -24.01 24.03 -0.96
C GLN A 147 -24.51 23.57 0.43
N PRO A 148 -23.76 23.86 1.50
CA PRO A 148 -24.21 23.59 2.86
C PRO A 148 -25.36 24.53 3.20
N GLY A 149 -26.41 24.00 3.82
CA GLY A 149 -27.53 24.82 4.29
C GLY A 149 -27.09 25.79 5.38
N PRO A 150 -27.76 26.94 5.51
CA PRO A 150 -27.56 27.81 6.65
C PRO A 150 -27.89 26.99 7.89
N ARG A 151 -26.92 26.85 8.80
CA ARG A 151 -27.22 26.37 10.14
C ARG A 151 -28.14 27.42 10.76
N LYS A 152 -29.47 27.26 10.62
CA LYS A 152 -30.43 27.96 11.47
C LYS A 152 -30.03 27.58 12.88
N ALA A 153 -29.29 28.46 13.55
CA ALA A 153 -29.16 28.41 14.99
C ALA A 153 -30.60 28.36 15.47
N VAL A 154 -30.99 27.24 16.09
CA VAL A 154 -32.30 27.08 16.70
C VAL A 154 -32.35 28.14 17.80
N GLY A 155 -32.86 29.31 17.42
CA GLY A 155 -32.97 30.48 18.24
C GLY A 155 -34.13 30.28 19.20
N SER A 156 -33.78 30.29 20.48
CA SER A 156 -34.64 30.72 21.57
C SER A 156 -35.56 31.86 21.13
N GLU A 157 -36.87 31.60 21.18
CA GLU A 157 -37.91 32.60 20.98
C GLU A 157 -37.75 33.73 22.00
N GLU A 158 -37.46 34.93 21.52
CA GLU A 158 -37.61 36.17 22.28
C GLU A 158 -38.94 36.81 21.86
N PRO A 159 -39.87 37.12 22.77
CA PRO A 159 -41.19 37.61 22.40
C PRO A 159 -41.13 39.08 22.00
N ALA A 160 -41.73 39.39 20.86
CA ALA A 160 -41.89 40.74 20.34
C ALA A 160 -42.80 41.60 21.25
N GLN A 161 -42.27 42.72 21.75
CA GLN A 161 -43.07 43.88 22.14
C GLN A 161 -42.94 44.98 21.07
N SER A 162 -44.11 45.40 20.60
CA SER A 162 -44.34 46.55 19.74
C SER A 162 -44.00 47.86 20.43
N GLY A 163 -43.20 48.72 19.78
CA GLY A 163 -43.00 50.09 20.22
C GLY A 163 -42.15 50.88 19.22
N THR A 164 -42.77 51.86 18.58
CA THR A 164 -42.17 52.83 17.65
C THR A 164 -41.00 53.56 18.33
N PRO A 165 -39.78 53.58 17.77
CA PRO A 165 -38.65 54.25 18.40
C PRO A 165 -38.74 55.78 18.21
N PRO A 166 -38.60 56.58 19.29
CA PRO A 166 -38.46 58.02 19.19
C PRO A 166 -37.08 58.41 18.65
N GLU A 167 -37.05 59.57 18.01
CA GLU A 167 -35.89 60.23 17.40
C GLU A 167 -34.62 60.15 18.30
N PRO A 168 -33.49 59.64 17.78
CA PRO A 168 -32.31 59.38 18.59
C PRO A 168 -31.65 60.69 19.05
N LYS A 169 -31.56 60.86 20.37
CA LYS A 169 -30.68 61.87 20.98
C LYS A 169 -29.22 61.60 20.60
N PRO A 170 -28.40 62.64 20.39
CA PRO A 170 -27.00 62.47 20.01
C PRO A 170 -26.27 61.64 21.07
N LEU A 171 -25.71 60.51 20.63
CA LEU A 171 -25.00 59.56 21.48
C LEU A 171 -23.75 60.21 22.09
N PRO A 172 -23.44 59.92 23.37
CA PRO A 172 -22.19 60.36 23.98
C PRO A 172 -20.99 59.77 23.22
N GLY A 173 -19.93 60.55 23.10
CA GLY A 173 -18.72 60.17 22.35
C GLY A 173 -18.10 58.86 22.86
N PRO A 174 -17.29 58.20 22.02
CA PRO A 174 -16.77 56.86 22.28
C PRO A 174 -16.03 56.83 23.62
N THR A 175 -16.47 55.95 24.49
CA THR A 175 -15.86 55.69 25.79
C THR A 175 -14.55 54.91 25.58
N LYS A 176 -13.68 54.90 26.60
CA LYS A 176 -12.44 54.08 26.55
C LYS A 176 -12.71 52.58 26.29
N ALA A 177 -13.90 52.10 26.66
CA ALA A 177 -14.33 50.73 26.37
C ALA A 177 -14.54 50.50 24.86
N ASP A 178 -15.08 51.48 24.15
CA ASP A 178 -15.31 51.39 22.71
C ASP A 178 -14.00 51.32 21.92
N ALA A 179 -12.96 52.03 22.37
CA ALA A 179 -11.64 51.97 21.78
C ALA A 179 -10.96 50.60 21.97
N ALA A 180 -11.15 49.96 23.15
CA ALA A 180 -10.62 48.63 23.42
C ALA A 180 -11.31 47.56 22.55
N LEU A 181 -12.63 47.63 22.42
CA LEU A 181 -13.41 46.73 21.55
C LEU A 181 -13.04 46.89 20.08
N LEU A 182 -12.75 48.12 19.62
CA LEU A 182 -12.32 48.36 18.25
C LEU A 182 -10.97 47.66 17.97
N LYS A 183 -10.03 47.77 18.91
CA LYS A 183 -8.71 47.12 18.81
C LYS A 183 -8.84 45.59 18.79
N GLU A 184 -9.63 45.01 19.69
CA GLU A 184 -9.88 43.56 19.71
C GLU A 184 -10.51 43.08 18.40
N ARG A 185 -11.44 43.85 17.82
CA ARG A 185 -12.07 43.54 16.53
C ARG A 185 -11.06 43.56 15.37
N GLU A 186 -10.08 44.47 15.39
CA GLU A 186 -9.00 44.49 14.40
C GLU A 186 -8.04 43.31 14.56
N GLU A 187 -7.69 42.94 15.79
CA GLU A 187 -6.88 41.74 16.09
C GLU A 187 -7.60 40.46 15.62
N LEU A 188 -8.90 40.33 15.87
CA LEU A 188 -9.69 39.20 15.36
C LEU A 188 -9.78 39.18 13.83
N ARG A 189 -9.92 40.34 13.18
CA ARG A 189 -9.91 40.44 11.71
C ARG A 189 -8.59 39.98 11.12
N THR A 190 -7.46 40.43 11.68
CA THR A 190 -6.12 40.02 11.21
C THR A 190 -5.88 38.53 11.44
N ARG A 191 -6.31 37.98 12.58
CA ARG A 191 -6.24 36.54 12.85
C ARG A 191 -7.10 35.71 11.90
N ASN A 192 -8.34 36.13 11.64
CA ASN A 192 -9.19 35.46 10.66
C ASN A 192 -8.59 35.50 9.25
N ALA A 193 -8.02 36.63 8.84
CA ALA A 193 -7.33 36.74 7.56
C ALA A 193 -6.08 35.83 7.46
N ALA A 194 -5.36 35.61 8.57
CA ALA A 194 -4.28 34.62 8.62
C ALA A 194 -4.81 33.19 8.47
N LEU A 195 -5.84 32.81 9.25
CA LEU A 195 -6.47 31.48 9.16
C LEU A 195 -7.06 31.20 7.77
N SER A 196 -7.66 32.18 7.10
CA SER A 196 -8.16 32.01 5.73
C SER A 196 -7.03 31.72 4.73
N ARG A 197 -5.85 32.34 4.90
CA ARG A 197 -4.67 32.04 4.08
C ARG A 197 -4.16 30.62 4.32
N ASP A 198 -4.11 30.19 5.57
CA ASP A 198 -3.71 28.82 5.92
C ASP A 198 -4.68 27.78 5.36
N VAL A 199 -6.00 27.99 5.49
CA VAL A 199 -7.01 27.11 4.88
C VAL A 199 -6.83 27.01 3.37
N THR A 200 -6.52 28.12 2.70
CA THR A 200 -6.27 28.15 1.26
C THR A 200 -5.01 27.36 0.90
N ARG A 201 -3.93 27.52 1.67
CA ARG A 201 -2.69 26.76 1.53
C ARG A 201 -2.92 25.26 1.71
N TYR A 202 -3.63 24.85 2.75
CA TYR A 202 -3.93 23.44 3.01
C TYR A 202 -4.81 22.82 1.92
N ARG A 203 -5.79 23.56 1.38
CA ARG A 203 -6.58 23.10 0.22
C ARG A 203 -5.67 22.86 -0.98
N SER A 204 -4.77 23.78 -1.30
CA SER A 204 -3.81 23.60 -2.40
C SER A 204 -2.92 22.37 -2.22
N VAL A 205 -2.41 22.12 -1.00
CA VAL A 205 -1.58 20.94 -0.71
C VAL A 205 -2.40 19.65 -0.83
N ARG A 206 -3.63 19.64 -0.32
CA ARG A 206 -4.54 18.49 -0.43
C ARG A 206 -4.87 18.19 -1.89
N ASP A 207 -5.17 19.21 -2.69
CA ASP A 207 -5.52 19.04 -4.09
C ASP A 207 -4.31 18.56 -4.93
N GLN A 208 -3.09 19.01 -4.60
CA GLN A 208 -1.85 18.47 -5.17
C GLN A 208 -1.65 16.99 -4.81
N ALA A 209 -1.76 16.63 -3.53
CA ALA A 209 -1.65 15.25 -3.08
C ALA A 209 -2.71 14.35 -3.74
N GLN A 210 -3.93 14.84 -3.92
CA GLN A 210 -4.99 14.11 -4.60
C GLN A 210 -4.66 13.87 -6.09
N SER A 211 -4.09 14.86 -6.78
CA SER A 211 -3.62 14.71 -8.16
C SER A 211 -2.50 13.68 -8.29
N GLU A 212 -1.56 13.64 -7.33
CA GLU A 212 -0.51 12.63 -7.28
C GLU A 212 -1.07 11.23 -7.04
N VAL A 213 -2.02 11.07 -6.13
CA VAL A 213 -2.72 9.79 -5.89
C VAL A 213 -3.41 9.30 -7.17
N GLU A 214 -4.10 10.18 -7.90
CA GLU A 214 -4.74 9.84 -9.17
C GLU A 214 -3.74 9.45 -10.26
N LYS A 215 -2.56 10.09 -10.28
CA LYS A 215 -1.45 9.71 -11.18
C LYS A 215 -0.95 8.30 -10.84
N TRP A 216 -0.62 8.04 -9.58
CA TRP A 216 -0.16 6.72 -9.12
C TRP A 216 -1.20 5.62 -9.38
N GLN A 217 -2.49 5.89 -9.16
CA GLN A 217 -3.56 4.95 -9.47
C GLN A 217 -3.66 4.61 -10.97
N ARG A 218 -3.32 5.55 -11.86
CA ARG A 218 -3.25 5.29 -13.31
C ARG A 218 -2.05 4.42 -13.66
N GLU A 219 -0.89 4.70 -13.07
CA GLU A 219 0.34 3.91 -13.26
C GLU A 219 0.17 2.48 -12.73
N CYS A 220 -0.40 2.30 -11.54
CA CYS A 220 -0.73 0.98 -11.00
C CYS A 220 -1.71 0.19 -11.89
N ARG A 221 -2.71 0.85 -12.49
CA ARG A 221 -3.62 0.21 -13.44
C ARG A 221 -2.89 -0.23 -14.72
N ALA A 222 -2.02 0.62 -15.26
CA ALA A 222 -1.20 0.28 -16.43
C ALA A 222 -0.27 -0.90 -16.15
N ALA A 223 0.41 -0.90 -15.00
CA ALA A 223 1.28 -1.99 -14.58
C ALA A 223 0.53 -3.33 -14.42
N ARG A 224 -0.69 -3.31 -13.84
CA ARG A 224 -1.54 -4.50 -13.74
C ARG A 224 -1.93 -5.07 -15.10
N THR A 225 -2.28 -4.20 -16.05
CA THR A 225 -2.58 -4.61 -17.43
C THR A 225 -1.36 -5.24 -18.10
N GLN A 226 -0.17 -4.66 -17.91
CA GLN A 226 1.08 -5.22 -18.44
C GLN A 226 1.42 -6.58 -17.81
N LEU A 227 1.23 -6.73 -16.50
CA LEU A 227 1.44 -7.99 -15.80
C LEU A 227 0.50 -9.09 -16.33
N SER A 228 -0.79 -8.76 -16.53
CA SER A 228 -1.77 -9.69 -17.12
C SER A 228 -1.32 -10.15 -18.52
N LYS A 229 -0.84 -9.21 -19.35
CA LYS A 229 -0.35 -9.53 -20.70
C LYS A 229 0.85 -10.48 -20.66
N LEU A 230 1.82 -10.22 -19.77
CA LEU A 230 2.99 -11.09 -19.60
C LEU A 230 2.61 -12.47 -19.05
N GLN A 231 1.60 -12.56 -18.19
CA GLN A 231 1.07 -13.84 -17.72
C GLN A 231 0.43 -14.65 -18.86
N ASP A 232 -0.34 -13.99 -19.73
CA ASP A 232 -0.92 -14.63 -20.92
C ASP A 232 0.16 -15.10 -21.90
N GLU A 233 1.19 -14.29 -22.14
CA GLU A 233 2.35 -14.65 -22.98
C GLU A 233 3.11 -15.85 -22.40
N ASN A 234 3.34 -15.87 -21.07
CA ASN A 234 3.99 -16.98 -20.39
C ASN A 234 3.14 -18.27 -20.49
N HIS A 235 1.82 -18.17 -20.33
CA HIS A 235 0.91 -19.31 -20.49
C HIS A 235 0.92 -19.85 -21.93
N GLN A 236 1.00 -18.97 -22.93
CA GLN A 236 1.16 -19.37 -24.33
C GLN A 236 2.50 -20.07 -24.58
N ALA A 237 3.60 -19.53 -24.05
CA ALA A 237 4.93 -20.14 -24.14
C ALA A 237 4.95 -21.53 -23.49
N ALA A 238 4.36 -21.68 -22.29
CA ALA A 238 4.24 -22.96 -21.60
C ALA A 238 3.45 -23.99 -22.43
N ARG A 239 2.35 -23.57 -23.07
CA ARG A 239 1.59 -24.43 -23.99
C ARG A 239 2.40 -24.85 -25.22
N GLN A 240 3.22 -23.96 -25.77
CA GLN A 240 4.10 -24.28 -26.90
C GLN A 240 5.18 -25.28 -26.49
N LEU A 241 5.81 -25.07 -25.33
CA LEU A 241 6.82 -25.96 -24.78
C LEU A 241 6.25 -27.37 -24.56
N ALA A 242 5.07 -27.49 -23.96
CA ALA A 242 4.37 -28.76 -23.80
C ALA A 242 3.96 -29.44 -25.13
N ARG A 243 3.84 -28.71 -26.23
CA ARG A 243 3.64 -29.29 -27.57
C ARG A 243 4.96 -29.81 -28.15
N CYS A 244 6.05 -29.07 -27.96
CA CYS A 244 7.39 -29.48 -28.37
C CYS A 244 7.85 -30.73 -27.62
N GLU A 245 7.63 -30.80 -26.31
CA GLU A 245 7.95 -31.99 -25.49
C GLU A 245 7.22 -33.24 -25.99
N ARG A 246 5.91 -33.16 -26.23
CA ARG A 246 5.14 -34.27 -26.80
C ARG A 246 5.61 -34.67 -28.21
N LYS A 247 6.12 -33.72 -29.00
CA LYS A 247 6.69 -34.03 -30.32
C LYS A 247 8.04 -34.73 -30.18
N LEU A 248 8.88 -34.29 -29.24
CA LEU A 248 10.16 -34.92 -28.93
C LEU A 248 9.94 -36.37 -28.48
N GLU A 249 9.02 -36.60 -27.55
CA GLU A 249 8.68 -37.94 -27.04
C GLU A 249 8.21 -38.88 -28.18
N ARG A 250 7.39 -38.39 -29.11
CA ARG A 250 6.99 -39.18 -30.30
C ARG A 250 8.17 -39.54 -31.20
N LEU A 251 9.09 -38.60 -31.42
CA LEU A 251 10.29 -38.83 -32.23
C LEU A 251 11.24 -39.82 -31.54
N GLU A 252 11.37 -39.75 -30.21
CA GLU A 252 12.16 -40.71 -29.44
C GLU A 252 11.57 -42.12 -29.54
N GLN A 253 10.25 -42.27 -29.39
CA GLN A 253 9.56 -43.56 -29.58
C GLN A 253 9.70 -44.10 -31.01
N GLU A 254 9.64 -43.24 -32.03
CA GLU A 254 9.86 -43.62 -33.42
C GLU A 254 11.31 -44.06 -33.67
N ASN A 255 12.28 -43.33 -33.11
CA ASN A 255 13.69 -43.68 -33.21
C ASN A 255 13.98 -45.04 -32.54
N GLU A 256 13.43 -45.27 -31.34
CA GLU A 256 13.54 -46.58 -30.68
C GLU A 256 12.93 -47.71 -31.54
N ARG A 257 11.79 -47.48 -32.18
CA ARG A 257 11.16 -48.45 -33.10
C ARG A 257 12.08 -48.74 -34.28
N LEU A 258 12.63 -47.71 -34.92
CA LEU A 258 13.55 -47.85 -36.05
C LEU A 258 14.83 -48.59 -35.64
N GLU A 259 15.40 -48.29 -34.47
CA GLU A 259 16.56 -49.01 -33.95
C GLU A 259 16.27 -50.49 -33.72
N ARG A 260 15.08 -50.85 -33.24
CA ARG A 260 14.66 -52.25 -33.09
C ARG A 260 14.53 -52.93 -34.45
N GLU A 261 14.00 -52.22 -35.45
CA GLU A 261 13.87 -52.73 -36.82
C GLU A 261 15.24 -52.92 -37.50
N VAL A 262 16.16 -51.97 -37.37
CA VAL A 262 17.55 -52.11 -37.83
C VAL A 262 18.22 -53.31 -37.15
N ARG A 263 18.02 -53.48 -35.84
CA ARG A 263 18.52 -54.66 -35.11
C ARG A 263 17.92 -55.96 -35.63
N ARG A 264 16.62 -55.99 -35.98
CA ARG A 264 15.95 -57.15 -36.57
C ARG A 264 16.54 -57.50 -37.94
N LEU A 265 16.65 -56.52 -38.84
CA LEU A 265 17.18 -56.70 -40.19
C LEU A 265 18.64 -57.17 -40.18
N ARG A 266 19.46 -56.66 -39.25
CA ARG A 266 20.84 -57.14 -39.06
C ARG A 266 20.93 -58.61 -38.61
N ARG A 267 19.90 -59.12 -37.92
CA ARG A 267 19.82 -60.53 -37.53
C ARG A 267 19.32 -61.42 -38.67
N GLU A 268 18.37 -60.92 -39.47
CA GLU A 268 17.82 -61.64 -40.65
C GLU A 268 18.82 -61.71 -41.81
N HIS A 269 19.63 -60.66 -41.99
CA HIS A 269 20.71 -60.57 -42.95
C HIS A 269 22.03 -60.41 -42.21
N PRO A 270 22.53 -61.47 -41.54
CA PRO A 270 23.87 -61.43 -40.99
C PRO A 270 24.80 -61.16 -42.17
N GLN A 271 25.43 -59.99 -42.19
CA GLN A 271 26.43 -59.73 -43.21
C GLN A 271 27.47 -60.85 -43.11
N PRO A 272 27.85 -61.48 -44.23
CA PRO A 272 28.92 -62.46 -44.21
C PRO A 272 30.11 -61.81 -43.49
N PRO A 273 30.81 -62.54 -42.60
CA PRO A 273 32.02 -62.02 -41.99
C PRO A 273 32.86 -61.46 -43.12
N GLU A 274 33.29 -60.21 -42.98
CA GLU A 274 34.08 -59.48 -43.96
C GLU A 274 35.46 -60.15 -44.06
N SER A 275 35.53 -61.38 -44.59
CA SER A 275 36.73 -62.14 -44.85
C SER A 275 37.24 -61.73 -46.23
N ALA A 276 37.71 -60.48 -46.31
CA ALA A 276 38.69 -60.08 -47.29
C ALA A 276 39.48 -58.90 -46.71
N PRO A 277 40.83 -58.97 -46.67
CA PRO A 277 41.65 -57.81 -46.39
C PRO A 277 41.42 -56.81 -47.53
N ARG A 278 40.58 -55.81 -47.30
CA ARG A 278 40.55 -54.63 -48.16
C ARG A 278 41.90 -53.96 -47.98
N SER A 279 42.71 -54.07 -49.02
CA SER A 279 43.91 -53.27 -49.23
C SER A 279 43.68 -51.86 -48.71
N GLU A 280 44.60 -51.40 -47.88
CA GLU A 280 44.76 -50.01 -47.49
C GLU A 280 44.81 -49.14 -48.76
N VAL A 281 43.63 -48.72 -49.26
CA VAL A 281 43.56 -47.50 -50.01
C VAL A 281 43.79 -46.43 -48.95
N GLN A 282 45.05 -45.99 -48.86
CA GLN A 282 45.38 -44.67 -48.36
C GLN A 282 44.52 -43.67 -49.13
N VAL A 283 43.31 -43.44 -48.65
CA VAL A 283 42.66 -42.16 -48.83
C VAL A 283 43.58 -41.22 -48.09
N VAL A 284 44.46 -40.58 -48.86
CA VAL A 284 45.08 -39.32 -48.48
C VAL A 284 43.89 -38.41 -48.18
N VAL A 285 43.43 -38.46 -46.94
CA VAL A 285 42.60 -37.42 -46.35
C VAL A 285 43.50 -36.20 -46.49
N PRO A 286 43.20 -35.23 -47.38
CA PRO A 286 43.91 -33.98 -47.35
C PRO A 286 43.86 -33.53 -45.90
N PRO A 287 45.01 -33.12 -45.31
CA PRO A 287 45.05 -32.75 -43.90
C PRO A 287 43.84 -31.84 -43.68
N PRO A 288 42.98 -32.12 -42.68
CA PRO A 288 41.84 -31.26 -42.43
C PRO A 288 42.43 -29.87 -42.41
N SER A 289 42.08 -29.09 -43.43
CA SER A 289 42.49 -27.69 -43.53
C SER A 289 42.03 -27.18 -42.21
N VAL A 290 43.00 -26.93 -41.32
CA VAL A 290 42.76 -26.61 -39.92
C VAL A 290 41.59 -25.66 -40.01
N PRO A 291 40.36 -26.05 -39.59
CA PRO A 291 39.34 -25.04 -39.45
C PRO A 291 40.04 -24.16 -38.44
N ARG A 292 40.50 -22.98 -38.91
CA ARG A 292 41.11 -21.94 -38.10
C ARG A 292 40.23 -21.98 -36.89
N GLN A 293 40.74 -22.58 -35.82
CA GLN A 293 39.94 -22.71 -34.61
C GLN A 293 39.67 -21.24 -34.36
N PRO A 294 38.41 -20.75 -34.48
CA PRO A 294 38.14 -19.40 -34.05
C PRO A 294 38.65 -19.44 -32.64
N ALA A 295 39.73 -18.68 -32.38
CA ALA A 295 40.63 -18.87 -31.27
C ALA A 295 39.77 -19.32 -30.11
N ARG A 296 39.86 -20.62 -29.78
CA ARG A 296 38.97 -21.21 -28.78
C ARG A 296 39.55 -20.67 -27.48
N VAL A 297 39.24 -19.40 -27.22
CA VAL A 297 39.11 -18.86 -25.90
C VAL A 297 38.39 -19.98 -25.19
N LYS A 298 39.10 -20.67 -24.31
CA LYS A 298 38.47 -21.52 -23.31
C LYS A 298 37.60 -20.55 -22.52
N ALA A 299 36.41 -20.28 -23.04
CA ALA A 299 35.33 -19.72 -22.28
C ALA A 299 35.09 -20.79 -21.24
N ALA A 300 35.71 -20.61 -20.08
CA ALA A 300 35.33 -21.28 -18.86
C ALA A 300 33.90 -20.81 -18.56
N SER A 301 32.94 -21.34 -19.33
CA SER A 301 31.53 -21.33 -18.97
C SER A 301 31.37 -22.42 -17.92
N ARG A 302 31.82 -22.08 -16.73
CA ARG A 302 31.52 -22.80 -15.50
C ARG A 302 31.39 -21.68 -14.49
N VAL A 303 30.19 -21.49 -13.96
CA VAL A 303 30.03 -20.77 -12.70
C VAL A 303 29.76 -21.82 -11.61
N PRO A 304 30.76 -22.54 -11.04
CA PRO A 304 30.54 -23.42 -9.90
C PRO A 304 31.48 -22.94 -8.78
N GLY A 305 31.06 -21.91 -8.06
CA GLY A 305 31.80 -21.36 -6.93
C GLY A 305 32.97 -20.45 -7.30
N LEU A 306 33.29 -19.60 -6.34
CA LEU A 306 34.37 -18.65 -6.33
C LEU A 306 35.63 -19.36 -5.88
N VAL A 307 36.60 -19.53 -6.79
CA VAL A 307 37.89 -20.14 -6.46
C VAL A 307 38.98 -19.10 -6.61
N TRP A 308 39.71 -18.83 -5.52
CA TRP A 308 40.88 -17.97 -5.55
C TRP A 308 41.93 -18.45 -4.53
N GLN A 309 43.13 -17.89 -4.61
CA GLN A 309 44.21 -18.13 -3.66
C GLN A 309 44.59 -16.84 -2.97
N ASP A 310 44.79 -16.93 -1.65
CA ASP A 310 45.28 -15.84 -0.81
C ASP A 310 46.44 -16.40 0.03
N GLY A 311 47.66 -16.09 -0.42
CA GLY A 311 48.87 -16.75 0.05
C GLY A 311 48.81 -18.29 -0.14
N PRO A 312 49.05 -19.10 0.91
CA PRO A 312 49.00 -20.56 0.80
C PRO A 312 47.57 -21.12 0.86
N ARG A 313 46.56 -20.30 1.16
CA ARG A 313 45.18 -20.76 1.33
C ARG A 313 44.45 -20.69 0.00
N ARG A 314 43.75 -21.78 -0.34
CA ARG A 314 42.85 -21.85 -1.50
C ARG A 314 41.42 -21.76 -1.01
N PHE A 315 40.69 -20.75 -1.47
CA PHE A 315 39.27 -20.58 -1.23
C PHE A 315 38.50 -21.19 -2.41
N SER A 316 37.40 -21.88 -2.11
CA SER A 316 36.49 -22.45 -3.10
C SER A 316 35.08 -22.43 -2.53
N ILE A 317 34.35 -21.34 -2.75
CA ILE A 317 33.07 -21.10 -2.08
C ILE A 317 31.95 -20.97 -3.11
N PRO A 318 30.91 -21.82 -3.07
CA PRO A 318 29.71 -21.64 -3.87
C PRO A 318 29.08 -20.26 -3.64
N LEU A 319 28.67 -19.57 -4.71
CA LEU A 319 27.99 -18.26 -4.60
C LEU A 319 26.76 -18.31 -3.70
N GLN A 320 26.02 -19.42 -3.71
CA GLN A 320 24.85 -19.64 -2.85
C GLN A 320 25.22 -19.69 -1.36
N GLU A 321 26.39 -20.21 -1.02
CA GLU A 321 26.88 -20.25 0.36
C GLU A 321 27.25 -18.85 0.84
N VAL A 322 27.80 -18.02 -0.06
CA VAL A 322 28.03 -16.60 0.21
C VAL A 322 26.73 -15.87 0.52
N VAL A 323 25.74 -15.98 -0.37
CA VAL A 323 24.43 -15.34 -0.20
C VAL A 323 23.78 -15.81 1.10
N LYS A 324 23.83 -17.12 1.38
CA LYS A 324 23.30 -17.70 2.61
C LYS A 324 24.00 -17.13 3.85
N ALA A 325 25.33 -17.08 3.87
CA ALA A 325 26.08 -16.56 5.02
C ALA A 325 25.77 -15.08 5.30
N VAL A 326 25.65 -14.26 4.25
CA VAL A 326 25.27 -12.85 4.37
C VAL A 326 23.84 -12.72 4.88
N HIS A 327 22.89 -13.51 4.36
CA HIS A 327 21.49 -13.48 4.81
C HIS A 327 21.30 -13.96 6.24
N LEU A 328 22.09 -14.93 6.69
CA LEU A 328 22.08 -15.46 8.05
C LEU A 328 22.95 -14.64 9.03
N ASN A 329 23.47 -13.49 8.61
CA ASN A 329 24.39 -12.65 9.41
C ASN A 329 25.55 -13.44 10.03
N ASN A 330 26.17 -14.37 9.28
CA ASN A 330 27.37 -15.07 9.75
C ASN A 330 28.58 -14.12 9.65
N VAL A 331 28.66 -13.18 10.60
CA VAL A 331 29.62 -12.08 10.61
C VAL A 331 31.06 -12.58 10.52
N SER A 332 31.40 -13.63 11.26
CA SER A 332 32.76 -14.20 11.27
C SER A 332 33.17 -14.70 9.88
N LEU A 333 32.32 -15.50 9.24
CA LEU A 333 32.60 -16.06 7.92
C LEU A 333 32.64 -14.98 6.83
N VAL A 334 31.69 -14.03 6.88
CA VAL A 334 31.65 -12.90 5.93
C VAL A 334 32.87 -11.99 6.10
N ARG A 335 33.31 -11.71 7.33
CA ARG A 335 34.53 -10.92 7.60
C ARG A 335 35.79 -11.63 7.09
N GLU A 336 35.89 -12.95 7.28
CA GLU A 336 36.99 -13.75 6.75
C GLU A 336 37.07 -13.66 5.21
N TRP A 337 35.94 -13.86 4.53
CA TRP A 337 35.88 -13.76 3.07
C TRP A 337 36.14 -12.34 2.57
N ALA A 338 35.58 -11.32 3.21
CA ALA A 338 35.82 -9.92 2.87
C ALA A 338 37.32 -9.56 3.02
N HIS A 339 37.98 -10.08 4.06
CA HIS A 339 39.42 -9.90 4.23
C HIS A 339 40.21 -10.56 3.10
N SER A 340 39.90 -11.82 2.77
CA SER A 340 40.59 -12.51 1.69
C SER A 340 40.36 -11.88 0.31
N LEU A 341 39.15 -11.38 0.04
CA LEU A 341 38.83 -10.66 -1.19
C LEU A 341 39.59 -9.33 -1.32
N ARG A 342 39.83 -8.63 -0.20
CA ARG A 342 40.71 -7.45 -0.20
C ARG A 342 42.15 -7.82 -0.56
N GLY A 343 42.65 -8.95 -0.05
CA GLY A 343 43.96 -9.50 -0.43
C GLY A 343 44.03 -9.78 -1.94
N LEU A 344 43.01 -10.45 -2.49
CA LEU A 344 42.90 -10.71 -3.93
C LEU A 344 42.89 -9.41 -4.74
N GLY A 345 42.16 -8.37 -4.30
CA GLY A 345 42.15 -7.07 -4.98
C GLY A 345 43.51 -6.37 -5.04
N GLN A 346 44.43 -6.70 -4.14
CA GLN A 346 45.81 -6.18 -4.13
C GLN A 346 46.74 -7.00 -5.02
N THR A 347 46.54 -8.32 -5.10
CA THR A 347 47.44 -9.24 -5.84
C THR A 347 47.00 -9.49 -7.29
N ASP A 348 45.69 -9.56 -7.55
CA ASP A 348 45.10 -9.81 -8.87
C ASP A 348 43.79 -9.00 -9.06
N ARG A 349 43.95 -7.78 -9.58
CA ARG A 349 42.83 -6.84 -9.79
C ARG A 349 41.78 -7.35 -10.79
N GLU A 350 42.21 -8.09 -11.82
CA GLU A 350 41.29 -8.60 -12.85
C GLU A 350 40.45 -9.76 -12.28
N ALA A 351 41.06 -10.69 -11.56
CA ALA A 351 40.33 -11.75 -10.87
C ALA A 351 39.33 -11.16 -9.85
N PHE A 352 39.75 -10.17 -9.05
CA PHE A 352 38.86 -9.47 -8.13
C PHE A 352 37.67 -8.81 -8.83
N LYS A 353 37.90 -8.15 -9.98
CA LYS A 353 36.83 -7.50 -10.76
C LYS A 353 35.82 -8.53 -11.28
N LEU A 354 36.28 -9.61 -11.91
CA LEU A 354 35.43 -10.69 -12.42
C LEU A 354 34.61 -11.34 -11.29
N LEU A 355 35.25 -11.51 -10.13
CA LEU A 355 34.64 -12.08 -8.95
C LEU A 355 33.54 -11.19 -8.37
N ARG A 356 33.80 -9.90 -8.26
CA ARG A 356 32.82 -8.89 -7.85
C ARG A 356 31.65 -8.82 -8.83
N GLU A 357 31.90 -8.87 -10.13
CA GLU A 357 30.86 -8.89 -11.17
C GLU A 357 30.02 -10.18 -11.12
N ALA A 358 30.64 -11.32 -10.80
CA ALA A 358 29.91 -12.57 -10.57
C ALA A 358 29.01 -12.47 -9.32
N LEU A 359 29.53 -11.96 -8.21
CA LEU A 359 28.75 -11.71 -6.99
C LEU A 359 27.60 -10.72 -7.25
N ALA A 360 27.85 -9.62 -7.95
CA ALA A 360 26.86 -8.59 -8.21
C ALA A 360 25.72 -9.06 -9.11
N ARG A 361 25.98 -10.03 -10.01
CA ARG A 361 24.93 -10.69 -10.82
C ARG A 361 23.96 -11.53 -9.98
N GLU A 362 24.45 -12.14 -8.91
CA GLU A 362 23.61 -12.92 -7.99
C GLU A 362 22.94 -12.02 -6.94
N SER A 363 23.70 -11.11 -6.33
CA SER A 363 23.22 -10.18 -5.32
C SER A 363 24.17 -8.99 -5.20
N GLU A 364 23.72 -7.83 -5.67
CA GLU A 364 24.47 -6.57 -5.53
C GLU A 364 24.77 -6.23 -4.07
N TYR A 365 23.85 -6.56 -3.15
CA TYR A 365 24.04 -6.40 -1.71
C TYR A 365 25.19 -7.27 -1.19
N CYS A 366 25.25 -8.56 -1.53
CA CYS A 366 26.35 -9.43 -1.10
C CYS A 366 27.70 -8.98 -1.67
N ALA A 367 27.73 -8.54 -2.93
CA ALA A 367 28.92 -7.96 -3.53
C ALA A 367 29.40 -6.73 -2.75
N HIS A 368 28.47 -5.85 -2.33
CA HIS A 368 28.79 -4.69 -1.50
C HIS A 368 29.38 -5.12 -0.15
N VAL A 369 28.67 -5.97 0.60
CA VAL A 369 29.07 -6.45 1.94
C VAL A 369 30.49 -7.02 1.96
N LEU A 370 30.86 -7.75 0.90
CA LEU A 370 32.17 -8.40 0.82
C LEU A 370 33.30 -7.49 0.34
N THR A 371 32.99 -6.43 -0.41
CA THR A 371 34.02 -5.62 -1.08
C THR A 371 34.17 -4.23 -0.51
N LYS A 372 33.21 -3.76 0.28
CA LYS A 372 33.19 -2.43 0.88
C LYS A 372 32.98 -2.53 2.40
N PRO A 373 33.47 -1.54 3.18
CA PRO A 373 33.09 -1.43 4.57
C PRO A 373 31.57 -1.26 4.71
N THR A 374 30.99 -1.93 5.70
CA THR A 374 29.57 -1.82 6.04
C THR A 374 29.42 -1.44 7.51
N GLN A 375 28.31 -0.79 7.82
CA GLN A 375 27.91 -0.48 9.18
C GLN A 375 26.90 -1.52 9.67
N GLY A 376 27.00 -1.96 10.92
CA GLY A 376 26.01 -2.86 11.52
C GLY A 376 24.83 -2.11 12.12
N VAL A 377 23.67 -2.77 12.13
CA VAL A 377 22.43 -2.31 12.76
C VAL A 377 21.83 -3.42 13.60
N VAL A 378 21.21 -3.03 14.72
CA VAL A 378 20.30 -3.86 15.51
C VAL A 378 18.90 -3.30 15.34
N VAL A 379 17.95 -4.16 14.95
CA VAL A 379 16.55 -3.79 14.72
C VAL A 379 15.72 -4.28 15.89
N ASP A 380 14.94 -3.38 16.47
CA ASP A 380 13.88 -3.69 17.41
C ASP A 380 12.68 -4.27 16.66
N GLY A 381 12.67 -5.61 16.54
CA GLY A 381 11.69 -6.35 15.76
C GLY A 381 10.27 -6.23 16.31
N SER A 382 10.12 -6.14 17.64
CA SER A 382 8.82 -5.93 18.28
C SER A 382 8.24 -4.57 17.90
N ASN A 383 9.01 -3.50 18.06
CA ASN A 383 8.59 -2.14 17.73
C ASN A 383 8.22 -2.00 16.23
N VAL A 384 9.05 -2.57 15.35
CA VAL A 384 8.80 -2.58 13.90
C VAL A 384 7.51 -3.32 13.53
N CYS A 385 7.29 -4.52 14.09
CA CYS A 385 6.08 -5.29 13.80
C CYS A 385 4.81 -4.56 14.31
N HIS A 386 4.91 -3.84 15.42
CA HIS A 386 3.76 -3.16 16.04
C HIS A 386 3.47 -1.76 15.52
N TYR A 387 4.31 -1.19 14.66
CA TYR A 387 4.16 0.18 14.16
C TYR A 387 2.80 0.41 13.46
N GLU A 388 2.46 -0.40 12.46
CA GLU A 388 1.11 -0.45 11.88
C GLU A 388 0.38 -1.68 12.40
N ARG A 389 -0.65 -1.48 13.23
CA ARG A 389 -1.53 -2.58 13.63
C ARG A 389 -2.56 -2.86 12.54
N ASP A 390 -2.82 -4.13 12.28
CA ASP A 390 -3.93 -4.51 11.39
C ASP A 390 -5.29 -4.19 12.04
N ARG A 391 -6.39 -4.47 11.32
CA ARG A 391 -7.75 -4.29 11.84
C ARG A 391 -8.05 -5.17 13.08
N THR A 392 -7.23 -6.17 13.35
CA THR A 392 -7.35 -7.09 14.49
C THR A 392 -6.45 -6.70 15.67
N GLY A 393 -5.60 -5.69 15.51
CA GLY A 393 -4.64 -5.24 16.51
C GLY A 393 -3.33 -6.03 16.52
N LYS A 394 -3.15 -6.99 15.61
CA LYS A 394 -1.95 -7.83 15.50
C LYS A 394 -0.77 -7.07 14.91
N ALA A 395 0.42 -7.45 15.34
CA ALA A 395 1.68 -7.06 14.73
C ALA A 395 1.78 -7.67 13.32
N LYS A 396 2.48 -6.98 12.41
CA LYS A 396 2.63 -7.43 11.01
C LYS A 396 4.06 -7.89 10.74
N LEU A 397 4.24 -9.16 10.35
CA LEU A 397 5.56 -9.66 9.95
C LEU A 397 6.09 -8.92 8.71
N GLN A 398 5.21 -8.50 7.80
CA GLN A 398 5.58 -7.78 6.58
C GLN A 398 6.36 -6.49 6.88
N ASN A 399 6.06 -5.79 7.98
CA ASN A 399 6.78 -4.57 8.38
C ASN A 399 8.26 -4.86 8.64
N LEU A 400 8.55 -6.00 9.29
CA LEU A 400 9.89 -6.42 9.62
C LEU A 400 10.71 -6.85 8.40
N LEU A 401 10.05 -7.53 7.46
CA LEU A 401 10.66 -7.90 6.18
C LEU A 401 10.99 -6.65 5.35
N ALA A 402 10.06 -5.68 5.30
CA ALA A 402 10.29 -4.40 4.63
C ALA A 402 11.44 -3.61 5.27
N ALA A 403 11.53 -3.58 6.61
CA ALA A 403 12.64 -2.96 7.32
C ALA A 403 13.99 -3.60 6.94
N ARG A 404 14.06 -4.92 6.92
CA ARG A 404 15.27 -5.66 6.52
C ARG A 404 15.68 -5.31 5.10
N ASP A 405 14.74 -5.28 4.16
CA ASP A 405 15.04 -5.04 2.75
C ASP A 405 15.49 -3.58 2.52
N GLU A 406 14.84 -2.60 3.15
CA GLU A 406 15.29 -1.18 3.15
C GLU A 406 16.71 -1.03 3.73
N LEU A 407 17.02 -1.68 4.85
CA LEU A 407 18.35 -1.63 5.46
C LEU A 407 19.43 -2.27 4.55
N ARG A 408 19.08 -3.31 3.78
CA ARG A 408 19.96 -3.89 2.76
C ARG A 408 20.20 -2.93 1.60
N GLU A 409 19.17 -2.23 1.14
CA GLU A 409 19.30 -1.21 0.10
C GLU A 409 20.25 -0.07 0.53
N ARG A 410 20.18 0.30 1.81
CA ARG A 410 21.11 1.24 2.48
C ARG A 410 22.48 0.66 2.83
N ARG A 411 22.74 -0.60 2.49
CA ARG A 411 24.04 -1.28 2.61
C ARG A 411 24.51 -1.51 4.05
N PHE A 412 23.60 -1.63 5.00
CA PHE A 412 23.92 -2.07 6.35
C PHE A 412 24.27 -3.56 6.37
N PHE A 413 25.29 -3.94 7.14
CA PHE A 413 25.61 -5.33 7.49
C PHE A 413 26.55 -5.36 8.71
N PRO A 414 26.27 -6.21 9.72
CA PRO A 414 25.12 -7.11 9.83
C PRO A 414 23.79 -6.38 10.11
N ILE A 415 22.67 -7.07 9.87
CA ILE A 415 21.33 -6.60 10.22
C ILE A 415 20.77 -7.57 11.26
N LEU A 416 21.00 -7.28 12.55
CA LEU A 416 20.59 -8.15 13.65
C LEU A 416 19.17 -7.79 14.08
N ILE A 417 18.21 -8.68 13.86
CA ILE A 417 16.82 -8.46 14.28
C ILE A 417 16.58 -9.15 15.62
N GLN A 418 16.24 -8.39 16.65
CA GLN A 418 15.92 -8.91 17.98
C GLN A 418 14.48 -8.56 18.34
N ALA A 419 13.73 -9.51 18.89
CA ALA A 419 12.34 -9.28 19.27
C ALA A 419 11.98 -10.01 20.57
N ASP A 420 10.91 -9.56 21.22
CA ASP A 420 10.44 -10.16 22.47
C ASP A 420 9.97 -11.59 22.29
N ALA A 421 10.14 -12.39 23.35
CA ALA A 421 9.61 -13.75 23.44
C ALA A 421 8.09 -13.84 23.20
N SER A 422 7.35 -12.75 23.43
CA SER A 422 5.89 -12.71 23.28
C SER A 422 5.43 -12.44 21.85
N LEU A 423 6.28 -11.95 20.95
CA LEU A 423 5.91 -11.56 19.58
C LEU A 423 5.19 -12.68 18.80
N PRO A 424 5.58 -13.97 18.88
CA PRO A 424 4.90 -15.05 18.17
C PRO A 424 3.41 -15.19 18.51
N TYR A 425 2.97 -14.75 19.68
CA TYR A 425 1.56 -14.82 20.07
C TYR A 425 0.73 -13.61 19.60
N GLN A 426 1.40 -12.57 19.10
CA GLN A 426 0.79 -11.27 18.78
C GLN A 426 0.88 -10.90 17.30
N ILE A 427 1.53 -11.72 16.48
CA ILE A 427 1.79 -11.48 15.06
C ILE A 427 0.75 -12.16 14.16
N ASP A 428 0.58 -11.63 12.94
CA ASP A 428 -0.31 -12.15 11.90
C ASP A 428 0.15 -13.51 11.33
N GLU A 429 1.46 -13.68 11.09
CA GLU A 429 2.06 -14.88 10.48
C GLU A 429 3.04 -15.62 11.42
N PRO A 430 2.56 -16.23 12.52
CA PRO A 430 3.44 -16.82 13.55
C PRO A 430 4.28 -17.99 13.02
N ALA A 431 3.74 -18.83 12.14
CA ALA A 431 4.48 -19.95 11.55
C ALA A 431 5.68 -19.48 10.70
N LYS A 432 5.51 -18.37 9.98
CA LYS A 432 6.57 -17.80 9.16
C LYS A 432 7.65 -17.14 10.02
N LEU A 433 7.25 -16.48 11.11
CA LEU A 433 8.19 -15.97 12.11
C LEU A 433 9.03 -17.11 12.70
N THR A 434 8.40 -18.23 13.11
CA THR A 434 9.13 -19.39 13.63
C THR A 434 10.18 -19.91 12.65
N GLU A 435 9.84 -20.03 11.36
CA GLU A 435 10.81 -20.44 10.34
C GLU A 435 12.01 -19.48 10.24
N LEU A 436 11.79 -18.16 10.32
CA LEU A 436 12.86 -17.17 10.31
C LEU A 436 13.74 -17.25 11.56
N VAL A 437 13.14 -17.59 12.71
CA VAL A 437 13.87 -17.81 13.98
C VAL A 437 14.71 -19.08 13.91
N GLU A 438 14.15 -20.19 13.42
CA GLU A 438 14.86 -21.46 13.24
C GLU A 438 16.05 -21.33 12.29
N ARG A 439 15.93 -20.47 11.27
CA ARG A 439 17.03 -20.15 10.35
C ARG A 439 18.08 -19.23 10.96
N GLY A 440 17.78 -18.54 12.06
CA GLY A 440 18.65 -17.54 12.68
C GLY A 440 18.61 -16.16 12.00
N GLU A 441 17.59 -15.89 11.18
CA GLU A 441 17.40 -14.56 10.56
C GLU A 441 16.81 -13.56 11.57
N ILE A 442 16.03 -14.06 12.54
CA ILE A 442 15.44 -13.29 13.65
C ILE A 442 15.82 -13.96 14.96
N CYS A 443 16.23 -13.17 15.95
CA CYS A 443 16.54 -13.65 17.29
C CYS A 443 15.40 -13.29 18.24
N LEU A 444 14.67 -14.28 18.75
CA LEU A 444 13.76 -14.07 19.87
C LEU A 444 14.56 -14.08 21.17
N VAL A 445 14.40 -13.02 21.95
CA VAL A 445 15.00 -12.92 23.28
C VAL A 445 14.34 -13.94 24.20
N ALA A 446 15.12 -14.54 25.11
CA ALA A 446 14.61 -15.55 26.02
C ALA A 446 13.52 -14.98 26.94
N ALA A 447 12.51 -15.80 27.27
CA ALA A 447 11.46 -15.38 28.20
C ALA A 447 12.05 -14.93 29.55
N GLY A 448 11.60 -13.79 30.05
CA GLY A 448 12.12 -13.17 31.28
C GLY A 448 13.37 -12.31 31.08
N THR A 449 13.91 -12.22 29.86
CA THR A 449 14.94 -11.25 29.48
C THR A 449 14.29 -10.10 28.70
N SER A 450 14.67 -8.87 29.01
CA SER A 450 14.21 -7.68 28.28
C SER A 450 14.87 -7.63 26.90
N ALA A 451 14.08 -7.47 25.84
CA ALA A 451 14.64 -7.28 24.49
C ALA A 451 15.40 -5.96 24.38
N ASP A 452 14.90 -4.90 25.01
CA ASP A 452 15.54 -3.58 25.07
C ASP A 452 16.96 -3.69 25.66
N ASP A 453 17.12 -4.53 26.69
CA ASP A 453 18.42 -4.78 27.33
C ASP A 453 19.42 -5.42 26.38
N GLN A 454 18.97 -6.41 25.63
CA GLN A 454 19.81 -7.13 24.68
C GLN A 454 20.17 -6.26 23.47
N ILE A 455 19.20 -5.50 22.95
CA ILE A 455 19.39 -4.58 21.82
C ILE A 455 20.42 -3.52 22.19
N THR A 456 20.22 -2.85 23.33
CA THR A 456 21.10 -1.77 23.80
C THR A 456 22.51 -2.27 24.07
N ARG A 457 22.64 -3.45 24.69
CA ARG A 457 23.95 -4.07 24.94
C ARG A 457 24.69 -4.38 23.64
N VAL A 458 24.03 -5.05 22.69
CA VAL A 458 24.66 -5.41 21.41
C VAL A 458 25.03 -4.17 20.62
N ALA A 459 24.16 -3.16 20.57
CA ALA A 459 24.43 -1.91 19.88
C ALA A 459 25.64 -1.18 20.45
N ARG A 460 25.73 -1.08 21.78
CA ARG A 460 26.87 -0.46 22.47
C ARG A 460 28.16 -1.24 22.26
N ASP A 461 28.13 -2.55 22.50
CA ASP A 461 29.34 -3.39 22.51
C ASP A 461 29.93 -3.54 21.10
N GLU A 462 29.09 -3.53 20.06
CA GLU A 462 29.52 -3.66 18.64
C GLU A 462 29.59 -2.32 17.89
N GLY A 463 29.16 -1.21 18.50
CA GLY A 463 29.07 0.10 17.84
C GLY A 463 28.06 0.13 16.68
N TYR A 464 26.93 -0.56 16.84
CA TYR A 464 25.87 -0.63 15.83
C TYR A 464 24.82 0.47 16.03
N TYR A 465 24.17 0.84 14.92
CA TYR A 465 22.98 1.69 14.96
C TYR A 465 21.79 0.89 15.47
N VAL A 466 20.83 1.57 16.11
CA VAL A 466 19.59 0.95 16.56
C VAL A 466 18.41 1.44 15.74
N VAL A 467 17.64 0.52 15.15
CA VAL A 467 16.42 0.85 14.41
C VAL A 467 15.23 0.66 15.36
N THR A 468 14.70 1.76 15.89
CA THR A 468 13.51 1.78 16.75
C THR A 468 12.86 3.17 16.75
N ASN A 469 11.56 3.25 17.01
CA ASN A 469 10.86 4.49 17.34
C ASN A 469 10.58 4.63 18.84
N ASP A 470 10.97 3.64 19.66
CA ASP A 470 10.84 3.73 21.10
C ASP A 470 11.91 4.64 21.70
N ARG A 471 11.47 5.78 22.25
CA ARG A 471 12.35 6.74 22.94
C ARG A 471 12.78 6.27 24.34
N GLY A 472 12.15 5.21 24.84
CA GLY A 472 12.40 4.61 26.15
C GLY A 472 13.49 3.55 26.16
N LEU A 473 14.00 3.12 25.00
CA LEU A 473 14.87 1.94 24.86
C LEU A 473 16.08 1.95 25.83
N THR A 474 16.78 3.08 25.93
CA THR A 474 17.98 3.19 26.79
C THR A 474 17.66 3.52 28.25
N GLN A 475 16.47 4.07 28.54
CA GLN A 475 16.11 4.58 29.87
C GLN A 475 16.09 3.49 30.94
N ALA A 476 15.80 2.25 30.57
CA ALA A 476 15.74 1.12 31.48
C ALA A 476 17.12 0.66 31.98
N ILE A 477 18.18 0.94 31.23
CA ILE A 477 19.53 0.41 31.51
C ILE A 477 20.45 1.52 31.99
N ASP A 478 20.54 2.58 31.21
CA ASP A 478 21.45 3.70 31.43
C ASP A 478 20.89 4.95 30.73
N PRO A 479 20.25 5.86 31.48
CA PRO A 479 19.69 7.09 30.92
C PRO A 479 20.72 8.01 30.26
N GLU A 480 22.01 7.86 30.57
CA GLU A 480 23.09 8.67 29.97
C GLU A 480 23.68 8.03 28.71
N LEU A 481 23.30 6.79 28.39
CA LEU A 481 23.80 6.09 27.22
C LEU A 481 23.16 6.65 25.94
N GLU A 482 23.98 7.33 25.13
CA GLU A 482 23.61 7.76 23.79
C GLU A 482 23.97 6.68 22.77
N LEU A 483 22.95 6.13 22.10
CA LEU A 483 23.12 5.24 20.95
C LEU A 483 22.72 5.95 19.66
N PRO A 484 23.39 5.67 18.53
CA PRO A 484 22.96 6.19 17.24
C PRO A 484 21.67 5.49 16.80
N VAL A 485 20.54 6.20 16.89
CA VAL A 485 19.20 5.66 16.57
C VAL A 485 18.76 6.07 15.17
N ILE A 486 18.22 5.10 14.42
CA ILE A 486 17.55 5.27 13.14
C ILE A 486 16.05 5.19 13.39
N ALA A 487 15.38 6.34 13.43
CA ALA A 487 13.93 6.40 13.46
C ALA A 487 13.35 6.01 12.09
N TYR A 488 12.08 5.62 12.04
CA TYR A 488 11.44 5.19 10.79
C TYR A 488 9.95 5.52 10.71
N SER A 489 9.41 5.48 9.50
CA SER A 489 7.97 5.42 9.26
C SER A 489 7.62 4.23 8.37
N ILE A 490 6.37 3.75 8.47
CA ILE A 490 5.81 2.76 7.55
C ILE A 490 4.57 3.37 6.93
N GLU A 491 4.53 3.41 5.61
CA GLU A 491 3.40 3.93 4.85
C GLU A 491 3.06 2.95 3.73
N GLN A 492 1.81 2.47 3.72
CA GLN A 492 1.31 1.55 2.69
C GLN A 492 2.15 0.27 2.54
N GLY A 493 2.77 -0.19 3.63
CA GLY A 493 3.62 -1.38 3.66
C GLY A 493 5.08 -1.15 3.21
N TYR A 494 5.46 0.08 2.90
CA TYR A 494 6.86 0.45 2.65
C TYR A 494 7.50 1.02 3.91
N PHE A 495 8.73 0.60 4.20
CA PHE A 495 9.50 1.03 5.36
C PHE A 495 10.48 2.12 4.96
N TYR A 496 10.44 3.26 5.65
CA TYR A 496 11.30 4.41 5.38
C TYR A 496 12.14 4.73 6.61
N CYS A 497 13.46 4.58 6.51
CA CYS A 497 14.33 5.11 7.57
C CYS A 497 14.42 6.64 7.44
N HIS A 498 14.24 7.33 8.55
CA HIS A 498 14.58 8.76 8.66
C HIS A 498 16.10 8.93 8.62
N GLU A 499 16.55 10.14 8.30
CA GLU A 499 17.95 10.49 8.00
C GLU A 499 18.97 9.90 9.00
N LEU A 500 20.14 9.52 8.47
CA LEU A 500 21.30 8.95 9.18
C LEU A 500 22.36 10.01 9.47
#